data_AF-A0A2N0HHY1-F1
#
_entry.id   AF-A0A2N0HHY1-F1
#
_cell.length_a   1.000
_cell.length_b   1.000
_cell.length_c   1.000
_cell.angle_alpha   90.00
_cell.angle_beta   90.00
_cell.angle_gamma   90.00
#
_symmetry.space_group_name_H-M   'P 1'
#
loop_
_entity.id
_entity.type
_entity.pdbx_description
1 polymer ?
#
loop_
_entity_poly.entity_id
_entity_poly.type
_entity_poly.pdbx_seq_one_letter_code
_entity_poly.pdbx_strand_id
1 'polypeptide(L)'
;MNIGIITYKEYQVKNIGLNWNFNLSELLHIMLNNKDFVRFEIFDPNNNLLLSTHYPNVEQKGVYIEVAKIKKETEITGITYDAFRTPSTIRRIKVRWNVNGRRFRTKKGALEYVYWANRRATLKIESFVDRR
;
A
#
# COMPACT_ATOMS: atom_id res chain seq x y z
N MET A 1 9.52 -21.41 13.08
CA MET A 1 9.66 -19.99 12.70
C MET A 1 8.89 -19.77 11.41
N ASN A 2 8.08 -18.72 11.33
CA ASN A 2 7.35 -18.38 10.10
C ASN A 2 8.33 -17.86 9.03
N ILE A 3 7.96 -18.02 7.76
CA ILE A 3 8.79 -17.61 6.63
C ILE A 3 8.04 -16.57 5.80
N GLY A 4 8.72 -15.48 5.48
CA GLY A 4 8.27 -14.48 4.52
C GLY A 4 8.73 -14.81 3.09
N ILE A 5 7.88 -14.51 2.13
CA ILE A 5 8.20 -14.49 0.70
C ILE A 5 7.81 -13.13 0.13
N ILE A 6 8.77 -12.43 -0.47
CA ILE A 6 8.49 -11.23 -1.27
C ILE A 6 8.54 -11.62 -2.74
N THR A 7 7.45 -11.38 -3.45
CA THR A 7 7.37 -11.57 -4.89
C THR A 7 7.51 -10.23 -5.59
N TYR A 8 8.46 -10.17 -6.51
CA TYR A 8 8.61 -9.11 -7.49
C TYR A 8 8.10 -9.60 -8.86
N LYS A 9 8.03 -8.70 -9.85
CA LYS A 9 7.58 -9.06 -11.21
C LYS A 9 8.43 -10.17 -11.85
N GLU A 10 9.74 -10.14 -11.64
CA GLU A 10 10.68 -11.02 -12.34
C GLU A 10 11.25 -12.14 -11.45
N TYR A 11 11.21 -11.97 -10.13
CA TYR A 11 11.83 -12.91 -9.20
C TYR A 11 11.13 -12.94 -7.84
N GLN A 12 11.50 -13.91 -7.02
CA GLN A 12 11.03 -14.06 -5.65
C GLN A 12 12.20 -14.11 -4.67
N VAL A 13 12.07 -13.39 -3.56
CA VAL A 13 12.95 -13.54 -2.40
C VAL A 13 12.23 -14.45 -1.41
N LYS A 14 12.74 -15.66 -1.25
CA LYS A 14 12.19 -16.70 -0.37
C LYS A 14 13.00 -16.78 0.93
N ASN A 15 12.50 -17.54 1.89
CA ASN A 15 13.19 -17.84 3.15
C ASN A 15 13.53 -16.59 3.99
N ILE A 16 12.70 -15.55 3.91
CA ILE A 16 12.87 -14.36 4.73
C ILE A 16 12.48 -14.74 6.17
N GLY A 17 13.47 -14.81 7.06
CA GLY A 17 13.24 -15.14 8.46
C GLY A 17 12.43 -14.06 9.16
N LEU A 18 11.26 -14.43 9.68
CA LEU A 18 10.41 -13.54 10.49
C LEU A 18 10.80 -13.65 11.96
N ASN A 19 11.98 -13.13 12.31
CA ASN A 19 12.52 -13.11 13.67
C ASN A 19 12.88 -11.68 14.12
N TRP A 20 13.59 -11.53 15.23
CA TRP A 20 14.00 -10.24 15.79
C TRP A 20 14.79 -9.33 14.81
N ASN A 21 15.47 -9.90 13.81
CA ASN A 21 16.17 -9.13 12.76
C ASN A 21 15.25 -8.60 11.66
N PHE A 22 13.98 -8.99 11.65
CA PHE A 22 13.07 -8.64 10.56
C PHE A 22 12.71 -7.14 10.58
N ASN A 23 13.15 -6.43 9.53
CA ASN A 23 12.93 -5.00 9.40
C ASN A 23 11.57 -4.68 8.76
N LEU A 24 10.56 -4.45 9.62
CA LEU A 24 9.21 -4.06 9.18
C LEU A 24 9.18 -2.73 8.42
N SER A 25 10.05 -1.77 8.80
CA SER A 25 10.10 -0.46 8.17
C SER A 25 10.59 -0.56 6.72
N GLU A 26 11.58 -1.42 6.48
CA GLU A 26 12.09 -1.69 5.14
C GLU A 26 11.05 -2.44 4.29
N LEU A 27 10.38 -3.46 4.84
CA LEU A 27 9.27 -4.12 4.14
C LEU A 27 8.20 -3.09 3.74
N LEU A 28 7.78 -2.22 4.66
CA LEU A 28 6.77 -1.19 4.37
C LEU A 28 7.24 -0.22 3.28
N HIS A 29 8.52 0.15 3.29
CA HIS A 29 9.11 0.97 2.25
C HIS A 29 9.07 0.28 0.88
N ILE A 30 9.43 -1.00 0.80
CA ILE A 30 9.35 -1.82 -0.42
C ILE A 30 7.91 -1.85 -0.95
N MET A 31 6.93 -2.20 -0.09
CA MET A 31 5.52 -2.31 -0.46
C MET A 31 4.94 -1.01 -1.02
N LEU A 32 5.39 0.15 -0.52
CA LEU A 32 4.85 1.46 -0.91
C LEU A 32 5.53 2.04 -2.16
N ASN A 33 6.84 1.82 -2.31
CA ASN A 33 7.68 2.60 -3.20
C ASN A 33 8.29 1.78 -4.34
N ASN A 34 8.45 0.47 -4.18
CA ASN A 34 9.01 -0.37 -5.24
C ASN A 34 7.94 -0.68 -6.30
N LYS A 35 8.22 -0.35 -7.56
CA LYS A 35 7.29 -0.53 -8.70
C LYS A 35 7.18 -1.99 -9.14
N ASP A 36 8.17 -2.80 -8.81
CA ASP A 36 8.25 -4.20 -9.21
C ASP A 36 7.77 -5.12 -8.09
N PHE A 37 7.49 -4.58 -6.90
CA PHE A 37 6.81 -5.30 -5.84
C PHE A 37 5.42 -5.76 -6.31
N VAL A 38 5.13 -7.04 -6.13
CA VAL A 38 3.83 -7.65 -6.47
C VAL A 38 3.07 -8.01 -5.20
N ARG A 39 3.72 -8.77 -4.30
CA ARG A 39 3.09 -9.21 -3.05
C ARG A 39 4.10 -9.67 -2.01
N PHE A 40 3.67 -9.65 -0.76
CA PHE A 40 4.34 -10.25 0.38
C PHE A 40 3.41 -11.28 1.01
N GLU A 41 3.96 -12.45 1.33
CA GLU A 41 3.24 -13.59 1.88
C GLU A 41 4.01 -14.15 3.08
N ILE A 42 3.27 -14.62 4.09
CA ILE A 42 3.80 -15.28 5.28
C ILE A 42 3.26 -16.69 5.34
N PHE A 43 4.15 -17.65 5.55
CA PHE A 43 3.83 -19.06 5.69
C PHE A 43 4.26 -19.59 7.05
N ASP A 44 3.49 -20.54 7.58
CA ASP A 44 3.89 -21.34 8.73
C ASP A 44 4.98 -22.38 8.34
N PRO A 45 5.60 -23.09 9.31
CA PRO A 45 6.57 -24.14 9.01
C PRO A 45 6.03 -25.31 8.18
N ASN A 46 4.71 -25.48 8.12
CA ASN A 46 4.02 -26.53 7.36
C ASN A 46 3.59 -26.04 5.97
N ASN A 47 4.08 -24.86 5.54
CA ASN A 47 3.76 -24.23 4.26
C ASN A 47 2.29 -23.79 4.10
N ASN A 48 1.56 -23.58 5.20
CA ASN A 48 0.23 -22.97 5.19
C ASN A 48 0.35 -21.45 5.11
N LEU A 49 -0.44 -20.83 4.22
CA LEU A 49 -0.50 -19.37 4.09
C LEU A 49 -1.19 -18.75 5.31
N LEU A 50 -0.46 -17.91 6.04
CA LEU A 50 -0.95 -17.18 7.22
C LEU A 50 -1.39 -15.75 6.88
N LEU A 51 -0.66 -15.08 5.99
CA LEU A 51 -0.93 -13.68 5.62
C LEU A 51 -0.49 -13.42 4.18
N SER A 52 -1.26 -12.61 3.45
CA SER A 52 -0.90 -12.15 2.10
C SER A 52 -1.30 -10.69 1.90
N THR A 53 -0.45 -9.94 1.20
CA THR A 53 -0.82 -8.61 0.70
C THR A 53 -1.59 -8.66 -0.63
N HIS A 54 -1.90 -9.84 -1.15
CA HIS A 54 -2.53 -10.04 -2.45
C HIS A 54 -3.81 -10.87 -2.33
N TYR A 55 -4.94 -10.24 -2.66
CA TYR A 55 -6.28 -10.76 -2.45
C TYR A 55 -6.59 -12.12 -3.15
N PRO A 56 -6.18 -12.36 -4.41
CA PRO A 56 -6.51 -13.60 -5.14
C PRO A 56 -6.03 -14.90 -4.47
N ASN A 57 -4.99 -14.83 -3.65
CA ASN A 57 -4.41 -16.01 -3.00
C ASN A 57 -5.05 -16.34 -1.64
N VAL A 58 -6.00 -15.51 -1.16
CA VAL A 58 -6.53 -15.59 0.21
C VAL A 58 -7.79 -16.46 0.31
N GLU A 59 -8.31 -16.95 -0.82
CA GLU A 59 -9.60 -17.65 -0.86
C GLU A 59 -9.72 -18.89 0.03
N GLN A 60 -8.65 -19.42 0.67
CA GLN A 60 -8.79 -20.63 1.48
C GLN A 60 -8.08 -20.75 2.83
N LYS A 61 -7.35 -19.77 3.43
CA LYS A 61 -6.83 -19.91 4.83
C LYS A 61 -6.14 -18.70 5.49
N GLY A 62 -5.65 -17.71 4.73
CA GLY A 62 -4.79 -16.64 5.27
C GLY A 62 -5.52 -15.32 5.60
N VAL A 63 -4.82 -14.39 6.26
CA VAL A 63 -5.28 -13.01 6.47
C VAL A 63 -4.85 -12.13 5.29
N TYR A 64 -5.82 -11.45 4.67
CA TYR A 64 -5.51 -10.39 3.71
C TYR A 64 -5.15 -9.08 4.42
N ILE A 65 -4.08 -8.44 3.99
CA ILE A 65 -3.75 -7.06 4.37
C ILE A 65 -3.55 -6.20 3.13
N GLU A 66 -4.00 -4.95 3.20
CA GLU A 66 -3.76 -3.97 2.15
C GLU A 66 -2.94 -2.81 2.72
N VAL A 67 -1.89 -2.42 2.00
CA VAL A 67 -1.13 -1.22 2.33
C VAL A 67 -1.77 -0.03 1.63
N ALA A 68 -2.07 1.02 2.37
CA ALA A 68 -2.71 2.23 1.89
C ALA A 68 -1.72 3.15 1.18
N LYS A 69 -2.08 3.56 -0.04
CA LYS A 69 -1.32 4.54 -0.85
C LYS A 69 -2.21 5.70 -1.27
N ILE A 70 -1.70 6.92 -1.09
CA ILE A 70 -2.36 8.13 -1.55
C ILE A 70 -2.25 8.25 -3.07
N LYS A 71 -3.38 8.54 -3.73
CA LYS A 71 -3.45 8.92 -5.14
C LYS A 71 -4.09 10.30 -5.24
N LYS A 72 -3.46 11.21 -5.98
CA LYS A 72 -4.04 12.53 -6.27
C LYS A 72 -4.91 12.39 -7.51
N GLU A 73 -6.18 12.73 -7.37
CA GLU A 73 -7.14 12.79 -8.46
C GLU A 73 -7.40 14.27 -8.79
N THR A 74 -7.27 14.63 -10.06
CA THR A 74 -7.56 15.97 -10.55
C THR A 74 -8.65 15.90 -11.60
N GLU A 75 -9.69 16.68 -11.39
CA GLU A 75 -10.86 16.78 -12.26
C GLU A 75 -10.97 18.23 -12.77
N ILE A 76 -11.06 18.41 -14.08
CA ILE A 76 -11.36 19.74 -14.65
C ILE A 76 -12.87 19.93 -14.53
N THR A 77 -13.27 20.88 -13.69
CA THR A 77 -14.70 21.17 -13.44
C THR A 77 -15.24 22.32 -14.27
N GLY A 78 -14.37 23.01 -15.00
CA GLY A 78 -14.77 24.08 -15.90
C GLY A 78 -13.57 24.70 -16.59
N ILE A 79 -13.85 25.36 -17.71
CA ILE A 79 -12.87 26.11 -18.47
C ILE A 79 -13.48 27.49 -18.71
N THR A 80 -12.70 28.54 -18.46
CA THR A 80 -13.05 29.91 -18.82
C THR A 80 -12.06 30.39 -19.86
N TYR A 81 -12.57 30.91 -20.99
CA TYR A 81 -11.77 31.45 -22.07
C TYR A 81 -11.96 32.97 -22.15
N ASP A 82 -10.85 33.69 -22.30
CA ASP A 82 -10.79 35.14 -22.49
C ASP A 82 -9.64 35.47 -23.45
N ALA A 83 -9.97 35.90 -24.67
CA ALA A 83 -9.02 36.18 -25.73
C ALA A 83 -8.09 37.37 -25.42
N PHE A 84 -8.48 38.26 -24.48
CA PHE A 84 -7.73 39.47 -24.14
C PHE A 84 -6.81 39.28 -22.91
N ARG A 85 -6.71 38.05 -22.39
CA ARG A 85 -5.94 37.72 -21.19
C ARG A 85 -4.83 36.70 -21.51
N THR A 86 -3.73 36.74 -20.76
CA THR A 86 -2.65 35.74 -20.83
C THR A 86 -2.41 35.08 -19.47
N PRO A 87 -2.58 33.74 -19.32
CA PRO A 87 -3.09 32.82 -20.32
C PRO A 87 -4.59 33.07 -20.58
N SER A 88 -4.98 32.91 -21.86
CA SER A 88 -6.34 33.10 -22.35
C SER A 88 -7.31 32.02 -21.90
N THR A 89 -6.79 30.94 -21.32
CA THR A 89 -7.59 29.82 -20.82
C THR A 89 -7.30 29.58 -19.35
N ILE A 90 -8.35 29.60 -18.53
CA ILE A 90 -8.31 29.28 -17.11
C ILE A 90 -9.05 27.96 -16.89
N ARG A 91 -8.36 26.96 -16.38
CA ARG A 91 -8.97 25.68 -15.98
C ARG A 91 -9.35 25.75 -14.50
N ARG A 92 -10.61 25.49 -14.19
CA ARG A 92 -11.07 25.22 -12.82
C ARG A 92 -10.78 23.77 -12.52
N ILE A 93 -9.90 23.51 -11.56
CA ILE A 93 -9.44 22.16 -11.21
C ILE A 93 -9.93 21.83 -9.80
N LYS A 94 -10.68 20.74 -9.67
CA LYS A 94 -11.01 20.12 -8.40
C LYS A 94 -9.99 19.03 -8.09
N VAL A 95 -9.37 19.13 -6.92
CA VAL A 95 -8.42 18.13 -6.43
C VAL A 95 -9.11 17.27 -5.38
N ARG A 96 -8.98 15.94 -5.52
CA ARG A 96 -9.37 14.96 -4.51
C ARG A 96 -8.19 14.04 -4.22
N TRP A 97 -8.18 13.47 -3.03
CA TRP A 97 -7.18 12.49 -2.62
C TRP A 97 -7.88 11.15 -2.42
N ASN A 98 -7.44 10.11 -3.12
CA ASN A 98 -8.01 8.78 -3.03
C ASN A 98 -7.04 7.85 -2.27
N VAL A 99 -7.56 7.07 -1.34
CA VAL A 99 -6.84 6.03 -0.61
C VAL A 99 -7.74 4.80 -0.52
N ASN A 100 -7.35 3.70 -1.16
CA ASN A 100 -8.07 2.42 -1.16
C ASN A 100 -9.59 2.59 -1.40
N GLY A 101 -9.98 3.40 -2.39
CA GLY A 101 -11.37 3.66 -2.76
C GLY A 101 -12.06 4.78 -1.95
N ARG A 102 -11.48 5.23 -0.83
CA ARG A 102 -12.00 6.38 -0.06
C ARG A 102 -11.49 7.69 -0.62
N ARG A 103 -12.40 8.67 -0.76
CA ARG A 103 -12.09 10.01 -1.27
C ARG A 103 -12.04 11.04 -0.14
N PHE A 104 -10.99 11.84 -0.13
CA PHE A 104 -10.74 12.91 0.83
C PHE A 104 -10.66 14.25 0.11
N ARG A 105 -11.18 15.30 0.77
CA ARG A 105 -11.13 16.68 0.28
C ARG A 105 -9.75 17.31 0.48
N THR A 106 -9.04 16.94 1.55
CA THR A 106 -7.74 17.52 1.93
C THR A 106 -6.64 16.47 1.91
N LYS A 107 -5.41 16.91 1.62
CA LYS A 107 -4.22 16.05 1.67
C LYS A 107 -3.96 15.54 3.09
N LYS A 108 -4.14 16.42 4.09
CA LYS A 108 -3.94 16.11 5.51
C LYS A 108 -4.81 14.94 5.97
N GLY A 109 -6.12 14.99 5.71
CA GLY A 109 -7.02 13.90 6.12
C GLY A 109 -6.70 12.57 5.44
N ALA A 110 -6.28 12.60 4.17
CA ALA A 110 -5.82 11.41 3.48
C ALA A 110 -4.52 10.84 4.07
N LEU A 111 -3.57 11.71 4.47
CA LEU A 111 -2.31 11.28 5.10
C LEU A 111 -2.53 10.65 6.47
N GLU A 112 -3.40 11.24 7.30
CA GLU A 112 -3.78 10.67 8.59
C GLU A 112 -4.40 9.29 8.43
N TYR A 113 -5.29 9.12 7.44
CA TYR A 113 -5.87 7.82 7.12
C TYR A 113 -4.82 6.80 6.67
N VAL A 114 -3.91 7.18 5.76
CA VAL A 114 -2.81 6.31 5.30
C VAL A 114 -1.94 5.87 6.47
N TYR A 115 -1.59 6.78 7.39
CA TYR A 115 -0.79 6.47 8.56
C TYR A 115 -1.46 5.39 9.41
N TRP A 116 -2.74 5.55 9.75
CA TRP A 116 -3.46 4.58 10.57
C TRP A 116 -3.69 3.25 9.87
N ALA A 117 -4.01 3.26 8.58
CA ALA A 117 -4.19 2.05 7.78
C ALA A 117 -2.88 1.24 7.72
N ASN A 118 -1.77 1.89 7.40
CA ASN A 118 -0.46 1.24 7.32
C ASN A 118 0.01 0.77 8.69
N ARG A 119 -0.19 1.56 9.75
CA ARG A 119 0.13 1.15 11.12
C ARG A 119 -0.60 -0.13 11.52
N ARG A 120 -1.89 -0.26 11.19
CA ARG A 120 -2.66 -1.49 11.43
C ARG A 120 -2.14 -2.67 10.63
N ALA A 121 -1.81 -2.48 9.36
CA ALA A 121 -1.21 -3.53 8.53
C ALA A 121 0.14 -4.00 9.10
N THR A 122 1.00 -3.07 9.50
CA THR A 122 2.30 -3.39 10.11
C THR A 122 2.14 -4.15 11.42
N LEU A 123 1.24 -3.72 12.32
CA LEU A 123 0.95 -4.44 13.57
C LEU A 123 0.47 -5.88 13.31
N LYS A 124 -0.28 -6.09 12.22
CA LYS A 124 -0.73 -7.43 11.84
C LYS A 124 0.42 -8.29 11.36
N ILE A 125 1.34 -7.76 10.57
CA ILE A 125 2.57 -8.47 10.15
C ILE A 125 3.44 -8.78 11.37
N GLU A 126 3.63 -7.79 12.25
CA GLU A 126 4.42 -7.89 13.47
C GLU A 126 3.94 -9.02 14.40
N SER A 127 2.64 -9.29 14.44
CA SER A 127 2.09 -10.42 15.22
C SER A 127 2.56 -11.81 14.75
N PHE A 128 3.13 -11.91 13.55
CA PHE A 128 3.72 -13.15 13.00
C PHE A 128 5.25 -13.21 13.11
N VAL A 129 5.90 -12.14 13.59
CA VAL A 129 7.35 -12.04 13.76
C VAL A 129 7.72 -12.60 15.14
N ASP A 130 8.66 -13.55 15.17
CA ASP A 130 9.17 -14.10 16.41
C ASP A 130 10.15 -13.13 17.07
N ARG A 131 9.71 -12.47 18.14
CA ARG A 131 10.51 -11.51 18.93
C ARG A 131 10.95 -12.06 20.28
N ARG A 132 10.86 -13.38 20.48
CA ARG A 132 11.36 -14.03 21.70
C ARG A 132 12.88 -14.01 21.79
#